data_AF-A0A2U1SU85-F1
#
_entry.id   AF-A0A2U1SU85-F1
#
_cell.length_a   1.000
_cell.length_b   1.000
_cell.length_c   1.000
_cell.angle_alpha   90.00
_cell.angle_beta   90.00
_cell.angle_gamma   90.00
#
_symmetry.space_group_name_H-M   'P 1'
#
loop_
_entity.id
_entity.type
_entity.pdbx_description
1 polymer ?
#
loop_
_entity_poly.entity_id
_entity_poly.type
_entity_poly.pdbx_seq_one_letter_code
_entity_poly.pdbx_strand_id
1 'polypeptide(L)' 'MPTNFWKSPDSIKQLNDLDPSGFALEFLRRNPKYRQDYRETLRRIERGVVDEATALSSLARRWGLQFRS' A
#
# COMPACT_ATOMS: atom_id res chain seq x y z
N MET A 1 -20.17 22.28 -21.61
CA MET A 1 -18.76 21.95 -21.30
C MET A 1 -18.73 20.71 -20.43
N PRO A 2 -17.79 19.76 -20.61
CA PRO A 2 -17.66 18.64 -19.69
C PRO A 2 -17.21 19.20 -18.33
N THR A 3 -18.04 19.03 -17.31
CA THR A 3 -17.71 19.40 -15.94
C THR A 3 -16.61 18.49 -15.44
N ASN A 4 -15.49 19.10 -15.04
CA ASN A 4 -14.29 18.40 -14.62
C ASN A 4 -14.45 17.93 -13.16
N PHE A 5 -15.40 17.02 -12.93
CA PHE A 5 -15.86 16.58 -11.60
C PHE A 5 -14.73 16.13 -10.67
N TRP A 6 -13.65 15.60 -11.23
CA TRP A 6 -12.47 15.14 -10.48
C TRP A 6 -11.63 16.27 -9.85
N LYS A 7 -11.81 17.53 -10.30
CA LYS A 7 -11.22 18.73 -9.65
C LYS A 7 -12.23 19.51 -8.82
N SER A 8 -13.39 18.93 -8.51
CA SER A 8 -14.35 19.62 -7.65
C SER A 8 -13.75 19.84 -6.24
N PRO A 9 -14.09 20.93 -5.55
CA PRO A 9 -13.61 21.21 -4.20
C PRO A 9 -13.90 20.05 -3.23
N ASP A 10 -15.08 19.42 -3.34
CA ASP A 10 -15.47 18.25 -2.56
C ASP A 10 -14.58 17.03 -2.84
N SER A 11 -14.24 16.75 -4.11
CA SER A 11 -13.33 15.65 -4.45
C SER A 11 -11.91 15.89 -3.92
N ILE A 12 -11.42 17.13 -3.97
CA ILE A 12 -10.11 17.49 -3.40
C ILE A 12 -10.13 17.37 -1.88
N LYS A 13 -11.23 17.78 -1.23
CA LYS A 13 -11.39 17.69 0.23
C LYS A 13 -11.42 16.23 0.70
N GLN A 14 -12.17 15.38 0.02
CA GLN A 14 -12.18 13.93 0.27
C GLN A 14 -10.81 13.28 0.03
N LEU A 15 -10.06 13.75 -0.99
CA LEU A 15 -8.71 13.26 -1.24
C LEU A 15 -7.71 13.69 -0.14
N ASN A 16 -7.85 14.89 0.41
CA ASN A 16 -7.00 15.39 1.49
C ASN A 16 -7.34 14.79 2.86
N ASP A 17 -8.58 14.33 3.06
CA ASP A 17 -9.00 13.59 4.26
C ASP A 17 -8.52 12.11 4.24
N LEU A 18 -8.11 11.59 3.08
CA LEU A 18 -7.51 10.26 3.01
C LEU A 18 -6.10 10.29 3.59
N ASP A 19 -5.83 9.40 4.55
CA ASP A 19 -4.46 9.12 4.98
C ASP A 19 -3.61 8.74 3.75
N PRO A 20 -2.55 9.49 3.42
CA PRO A 20 -1.74 9.26 2.23
C PRO A 20 -1.17 7.84 2.15
N SER A 21 -0.88 7.25 3.32
CA SER A 21 -0.36 5.89 3.45
C SER A 21 -1.43 4.85 3.11
N GLY A 22 -2.65 5.04 3.60
CA GLY A 22 -3.82 4.24 3.23
C GLY A 22 -4.16 4.32 1.74
N PHE A 23 -4.07 5.51 1.14
CA PHE A 23 -4.31 5.70 -0.29
C PHE A 23 -3.30 4.95 -1.15
N ALA A 24 -2.00 5.03 -0.85
CA ALA A 24 -0.96 4.29 -1.57
C ALA A 24 -1.14 2.76 -1.45
N LEU A 25 -1.60 2.28 -0.29
CA LEU A 25 -1.85 0.86 -0.06
C LEU A 25 -2.97 0.30 -0.95
N GLU A 26 -4.00 1.10 -1.25
CA GLU A 26 -5.09 0.68 -2.13
C GLU A 26 -4.64 0.44 -3.57
N PHE A 27 -3.64 1.17 -4.07
CA PHE A 27 -3.03 0.87 -5.38
C PHE A 27 -2.22 -0.43 -5.35
N LEU A 28 -1.48 -0.67 -4.27
CA LEU A 28 -0.69 -1.90 -4.12
C LEU A 28 -1.57 -3.14 -3.98
N ARG A 29 -2.71 -3.05 -3.29
CA ARG A 29 -3.68 -4.14 -3.18
C ARG A 29 -4.22 -4.62 -4.52
N ARG A 30 -4.29 -3.73 -5.52
CA ARG A 30 -4.71 -4.07 -6.89
C ARG A 30 -3.59 -4.69 -7.74
N ASN A 31 -2.33 -4.61 -7.28
CA ASN A 31 -1.19 -5.18 -8.00
C ASN A 31 -1.07 -6.70 -7.74
N PRO A 32 -1.22 -7.57 -8.75
CA PRO A 32 -1.15 -9.02 -8.56
C PRO A 32 0.20 -9.51 -8.07
N LYS A 33 1.30 -8.83 -8.44
CA LYS A 33 2.65 -9.15 -7.98
C LYS A 33 2.83 -8.82 -6.50
N TYR A 34 2.27 -7.71 -6.03
CA TYR A 34 2.23 -7.37 -4.60
C TYR A 34 1.46 -8.43 -3.81
N ARG A 35 0.29 -8.83 -4.29
CA ARG A 35 -0.51 -9.89 -3.64
C ARG A 35 0.21 -11.24 -3.58
N GLN A 36 1.04 -11.56 -4.58
CA GLN A 36 1.86 -12.77 -4.56
C GLN A 36 2.98 -12.65 -3.53
N ASP A 37 3.77 -11.56 -3.58
CA ASP A 37 4.86 -11.33 -2.65
C ASP A 37 4.38 -11.28 -1.20
N TYR A 38 3.25 -10.63 -0.92
CA TYR A 38 2.65 -10.57 0.41
C TYR A 38 2.26 -11.97 0.93
N ARG A 39 1.62 -12.80 0.11
CA ARG A 39 1.28 -14.19 0.48
C ARG A 39 2.51 -15.06 0.68
N GLU A 40 3.53 -14.89 -0.14
CA GLU A 40 4.82 -15.58 0.00
C GLU A 40 5.48 -15.23 1.34
N THR A 41 5.52 -13.93 1.67
CA THR A 41 6.05 -13.43 2.94
C THR A 41 5.32 -14.05 4.13
N LEU A 42 3.98 -14.03 4.14
CA LEU A 42 3.20 -14.64 5.23
C LEU A 42 3.50 -16.13 5.39
N ARG A 43 3.59 -16.90 4.29
CA ARG A 43 3.95 -18.32 4.35
C ARG A 43 5.33 -18.56 4.93
N ARG A 44 6.30 -17.68 4.66
CA ARG A 44 7.66 -17.79 5.21
C ARG A 44 7.68 -17.51 6.71
N ILE A 45 6.87 -16.57 7.17
CA ILE A 45 6.67 -16.26 8.61
C ILE A 45 6.01 -17.46 9.31
N GLU A 46 4.90 -17.96 8.78
CA GLU A 46 4.17 -19.12 9.36
C GLU A 46 5.05 -20.38 9.47
N ARG A 47 5.95 -20.59 8.51
CA ARG A 47 6.91 -21.70 8.52
C ARG A 47 8.12 -21.46 9.45
N GLY A 48 8.21 -20.31 10.11
CA GLY A 48 9.35 -19.94 10.95
C GLY A 48 10.66 -19.74 10.19
N VAL A 49 10.61 -19.53 8.86
CA VAL A 49 11.80 -19.36 8.01
C VAL A 49 12.44 -17.99 8.22
N VAL A 50 11.65 -17.00 8.64
CA VAL A 50 12.07 -15.63 8.89
C VAL A 50 11.17 -15.04 9.97
N ASP A 51 11.71 -14.16 10.81
CA ASP A 51 10.89 -13.44 11.77
C ASP A 51 9.96 -12.43 11.08
N GLU A 52 8.81 -12.18 11.70
CA GLU A 52 7.76 -11.31 11.16
C GLU A 52 8.27 -9.88 10.91
N ALA A 53 9.02 -9.29 11.82
CA ALA A 53 9.48 -7.92 11.71
C ALA A 53 10.46 -7.73 10.54
N THR A 54 11.41 -8.65 10.37
CA THR A 54 12.36 -8.64 9.23
C THR A 54 11.64 -8.89 7.92
N ALA A 55 10.69 -9.83 7.89
CA ALA A 55 9.94 -10.19 6.70
C ALA A 55 9.06 -9.02 6.21
N LEU A 56 8.32 -8.38 7.12
CA LEU A 56 7.49 -7.22 6.80
C LEU A 56 8.34 -5.99 6.44
N SER A 57 9.45 -5.76 7.13
CA SER A 57 10.38 -4.66 6.79
C SER A 57 10.98 -4.83 5.40
N SER A 58 11.38 -6.05 5.04
CA SER A 58 11.91 -6.38 3.72
C SER A 58 10.86 -6.19 2.62
N LEU A 59 9.60 -6.61 2.89
CA LEU A 59 8.49 -6.41 1.97
C LEU A 59 8.19 -4.91 1.79
N ALA A 60 8.18 -4.14 2.87
CA ALA A 60 7.95 -2.70 2.84
C ALA A 60 9.04 -1.98 2.04
N ARG A 61 10.31 -2.34 2.25
CA ARG A 61 11.46 -1.82 1.49
C ARG A 61 11.33 -2.12 0.00
N ARG A 62 10.95 -3.35 -0.36
CA ARG A 62 10.80 -3.81 -1.75
C ARG A 62 9.70 -3.07 -2.51
N TRP A 63 8.62 -2.69 -1.81
CA TRP A 63 7.44 -2.04 -2.40
C TRP A 63 7.38 -0.53 -2.13
N GLY A 64 8.42 0.07 -1.53
CA GLY A 64 8.48 1.51 -1.29
C GLY A 64 7.52 2.02 -0.21
N LEU A 65 7.07 1.15 0.70
CA LEU A 65 6.15 1.47 1.80
C LEU A 65 6.83 2.11 3.02
N GLN A 66 8.13 2.39 2.94
CA GLN A 66 8.85 3.14 3.97
C GLN A 66 8.60 4.63 3.76
N PHE A 67 7.58 5.17 4.41
CA PHE A 67 7.40 6.60 4.51
C PHE A 67 8.43 7.14 5.49
N ARG A 68 9.26 8.10 5.06
CA ARG A 68 10.11 8.87 5.98
C ARG A 68 9.16 9.67 6.88
N SER A 69 9.14 9.32 8.17
CA SER A 69 8.66 10.19 9.25
C SER A 69 9.55 11.40 9.39
#